data_AF-A0A7J9QFD2-F1
#
_entry.id   AF-A0A7J9QFD2-F1
#
_cell.length_a   1.000
_cell.length_b   1.000
_cell.length_c   1.000
_cell.angle_alpha   90.00
_cell.angle_beta   90.00
_cell.angle_gamma   90.00
#
_symmetry.space_group_name_H-M   'P 1'
#
loop_
_entity.id
_entity.type
_entity.pdbx_description
1 polymer ?
#
loop_
_entity_poly.entity_id
_entity_poly.type
_entity_poly.pdbx_seq_one_letter_code
_entity_poly.pdbx_strand_id
1 'polypeptide(L)'
;RMINGVIRDSDKFFFDLVGDNTFSNFLYQYYSTHKIPKHIIVSELPENQELLESLLSEQSGFTVKISTPAKGKKKDIINLILKNIKLIHTKGGEPGLVELKDILNLPVIPNVIECFDISNHGEDFAVGSMSQFVNGQPNKSGYRKFKIKTVSGRDDFAMIGEVIKRRYYRLLEQNSELPDLIVIDGGKGQLSAAIKSLEALGLKLPCISLAKENEEVYLPKTKDPVVIAKSKPSLKILQHARDETHRFGVAYNRTIRKNQIK
;
A
#
# COMPACT_ATOMS: atom_id res chain seq x y z
N ARG A 1 7.81 -12.44 7.68
CA ARG A 1 9.18 -12.28 7.11
C ARG A 1 9.46 -10.80 6.81
N MET A 2 10.65 -10.27 7.12
CA MET A 2 11.03 -8.89 6.78
C MET A 2 11.80 -8.84 5.46
N ILE A 3 11.32 -8.07 4.49
CA ILE A 3 12.03 -7.80 3.22
C ILE A 3 12.05 -6.28 3.05
N ASN A 4 13.24 -5.70 2.86
CA ASN A 4 13.45 -4.27 2.68
C ASN A 4 12.84 -3.39 3.79
N GLY A 5 12.75 -3.88 5.05
CA GLY A 5 12.18 -3.11 6.17
C GLY A 5 10.65 -3.05 6.19
N VAL A 6 9.96 -3.96 5.49
CA VAL A 6 8.51 -4.20 5.65
C VAL A 6 8.27 -5.63 6.08
N ILE A 7 7.35 -5.79 7.02
CA ILE A 7 6.81 -7.10 7.42
C ILE A 7 5.81 -7.48 6.34
N ARG A 8 6.18 -8.43 5.48
CA ARG A 8 5.31 -8.88 4.37
C ARG A 8 4.28 -9.92 4.79
N ASP A 9 4.43 -10.47 5.98
CA ASP A 9 3.60 -11.56 6.48
C ASP A 9 3.24 -11.22 7.92
N SER A 10 1.98 -10.86 8.14
CA SER A 10 1.43 -10.48 9.43
C SER A 10 0.00 -11.01 9.50
N ASP A 11 -0.20 -11.99 10.37
CA ASP A 11 -1.53 -12.46 10.70
C ASP A 11 -2.03 -11.70 11.94
N LYS A 12 -3.28 -11.26 11.88
CA LYS A 12 -3.98 -10.65 13.01
C LYS A 12 -4.91 -11.70 13.59
N PHE A 13 -4.76 -11.97 14.88
CA PHE A 13 -5.62 -12.88 15.59
C PHE A 13 -6.46 -12.10 16.59
N PHE A 14 -7.77 -12.29 16.52
CA PHE A 14 -8.73 -11.84 17.51
C PHE A 14 -9.27 -13.11 18.16
N PHE A 15 -9.05 -13.27 19.46
CA PHE A 15 -9.60 -14.39 20.21
C PHE A 15 -10.82 -13.90 20.97
N ASP A 16 -11.92 -14.65 20.87
CA ASP A 16 -13.06 -14.46 21.76
C ASP A 16 -12.61 -14.81 23.18
N LEU A 17 -12.60 -13.81 24.05
CA LEU A 17 -12.03 -13.85 25.39
C LEU A 17 -12.89 -14.75 26.29
N VAL A 18 -12.60 -16.05 26.30
CA VAL A 18 -13.18 -17.01 27.25
C VAL A 18 -12.13 -17.31 28.32
N GLY A 19 -12.17 -16.57 29.43
CA GLY A 19 -11.32 -16.80 30.60
C GLY A 19 -10.41 -15.62 30.99
N ASP A 20 -9.24 -15.94 31.55
CA ASP A 20 -8.24 -14.96 31.98
C ASP A 20 -7.59 -14.25 30.78
N ASN A 21 -7.54 -12.92 30.82
CA ASN A 21 -7.11 -12.05 29.71
C ASN A 21 -5.58 -11.85 29.67
N THR A 22 -4.82 -12.84 30.11
CA THR A 22 -3.37 -12.75 30.22
C THR A 22 -2.66 -13.10 28.91
N PHE A 23 -1.52 -12.45 28.68
CA PHE A 23 -0.69 -12.71 27.51
C PHE A 23 -0.23 -14.17 27.43
N SER A 24 -0.05 -14.81 28.58
CA SER A 24 0.30 -16.24 28.69
C SER A 24 -0.79 -17.15 28.14
N ASN A 25 -2.05 -16.88 28.48
CA ASN A 25 -3.19 -17.64 27.98
C ASN A 25 -3.32 -17.49 26.46
N PHE A 26 -3.15 -16.27 25.94
CA PHE A 26 -3.12 -16.03 24.49
C PHE A 26 -2.05 -16.89 23.79
N LEU A 27 -0.81 -16.89 24.29
CA LEU A 27 0.27 -17.68 23.69
C LEU A 27 -0.04 -19.18 23.71
N TYR A 28 -0.57 -19.69 24.83
CA TYR A 28 -0.96 -21.09 24.96
C TYR A 28 -2.06 -21.48 23.96
N GLN A 29 -3.15 -20.70 23.89
CA GLN A 29 -4.25 -20.95 22.95
C GLN A 29 -3.78 -20.88 21.50
N TYR A 30 -2.97 -19.87 21.16
CA TYR A 30 -2.43 -19.72 19.82
C TYR A 30 -1.62 -20.95 19.40
N TYR A 31 -0.70 -21.41 20.25
CA TYR A 31 0.16 -22.56 19.95
C TYR A 31 -0.53 -23.92 20.14
N SER A 32 -1.73 -23.96 20.72
CA SER A 32 -2.54 -25.18 20.75
C SER A 32 -3.09 -25.55 19.36
N THR A 33 -3.28 -24.55 18.48
CA THR A 33 -3.78 -24.76 17.10
C THR A 33 -2.73 -24.51 16.03
N HIS A 34 -1.53 -24.05 16.39
CA HIS A 34 -0.45 -23.71 15.47
C HIS A 34 0.84 -24.46 15.79
N LYS A 35 1.73 -24.57 14.80
CA LYS A 35 3.03 -25.22 14.98
C LYS A 35 3.89 -24.47 16.01
N ILE A 36 4.30 -25.17 17.05
CA ILE A 36 5.16 -24.65 18.12
C ILE A 36 6.61 -24.49 17.61
N PRO A 37 7.26 -23.31 17.76
CA PRO A 37 8.66 -23.12 17.42
C PRO A 37 9.59 -23.32 18.64
N LYS A 38 10.87 -23.61 18.41
CA LYS A 38 11.90 -23.70 19.49
C LYS A 38 12.12 -22.37 20.23
N HIS A 39 11.93 -21.25 19.53
CA HIS A 39 12.13 -19.92 20.09
C HIS A 39 10.93 -19.03 19.77
N ILE A 40 10.28 -18.55 20.82
CA ILE A 40 9.17 -17.59 20.74
C ILE A 40 9.73 -16.24 21.20
N ILE A 41 9.62 -15.24 20.32
CA ILE A 41 10.15 -13.91 20.56
C ILE A 41 8.98 -12.96 20.82
N VAL A 42 8.96 -12.34 21.99
CA VAL A 42 7.83 -11.54 22.48
C VAL A 42 8.23 -10.10 22.80
N SER A 43 7.26 -9.17 22.79
CA SER A 43 7.47 -7.75 23.13
C SER A 43 7.65 -7.53 24.63
N GLU A 44 6.98 -8.33 25.44
CA GLU A 44 7.04 -8.38 26.90
C GLU A 44 6.99 -9.84 27.35
N LEU A 45 7.54 -10.16 28.53
CA LEU A 45 7.51 -11.54 29.02
C LEU A 45 6.11 -11.89 29.52
N PRO A 46 5.59 -13.09 29.19
CA PRO A 46 4.33 -13.56 29.73
C PRO A 46 4.46 -13.88 31.22
N GLU A 47 3.35 -13.73 31.95
CA GLU A 47 3.23 -14.22 33.32
C GLU A 47 3.46 -15.74 33.37
N ASN A 48 4.10 -16.24 34.43
CA ASN A 48 4.42 -17.66 34.56
C ASN A 48 5.18 -18.24 33.34
N GLN A 49 6.13 -17.48 32.79
CA GLN A 49 6.94 -17.87 31.62
C GLN A 49 7.48 -19.30 31.71
N GLU A 50 8.04 -19.70 32.86
CA GLU A 50 8.64 -21.03 33.04
C GLU A 50 7.61 -22.16 32.89
N LEU A 51 6.40 -21.97 33.43
CA LEU A 51 5.31 -22.92 33.29
C LEU A 51 4.88 -23.04 31.83
N LEU A 52 4.73 -21.90 31.14
CA LEU A 52 4.34 -21.88 29.73
C LEU A 52 5.40 -22.53 28.83
N GLU A 53 6.69 -22.26 29.07
CA GLU A 53 7.80 -22.93 28.37
C GLU A 53 7.76 -24.45 28.58
N SER A 54 7.50 -24.90 29.81
CA SER A 54 7.40 -26.33 30.11
C SER A 54 6.23 -27.00 29.39
N LEU A 55 5.04 -26.40 29.43
CA LEU A 55 3.84 -26.92 28.74
C LEU A 55 4.04 -27.02 27.23
N LEU A 56 4.56 -25.96 26.60
CA LEU A 56 4.81 -25.95 25.17
C LEU A 56 5.93 -26.92 24.77
N SER A 57 6.92 -27.14 25.65
CA SER A 57 7.99 -28.10 25.42
C SER A 57 7.48 -29.54 25.46
N GLU A 58 6.60 -29.86 26.41
CA GLU A 58 5.95 -31.17 26.53
C GLU A 58 5.09 -31.45 25.29
N GLN A 59 4.28 -30.49 24.86
CA GLN A 59 3.40 -30.63 23.69
C GLN A 59 4.18 -30.75 22.37
N SER A 60 5.35 -30.10 22.26
CA SER A 60 6.15 -30.10 21.03
C SER A 60 7.22 -31.20 20.96
N GLY A 61 7.56 -31.83 22.09
CA GLY A 61 8.62 -32.84 22.18
C GLY A 61 10.05 -32.27 22.11
N PHE A 62 10.23 -30.95 22.25
CA PHE A 62 11.54 -30.31 22.33
C PHE A 62 11.50 -29.07 23.23
N THR A 63 12.67 -28.62 23.69
CA THR A 63 12.76 -27.41 24.53
C THR A 63 12.33 -26.16 23.75
N VAL A 64 11.30 -25.49 24.27
CA VAL A 64 10.78 -24.20 23.82
C VAL A 64 11.28 -23.10 24.76
N LYS A 65 11.76 -21.98 24.19
CA LYS A 65 12.20 -20.83 24.97
C LYS A 65 11.51 -19.54 24.52
N ILE A 66 10.92 -18.84 25.47
CA ILE A 66 10.30 -17.53 25.29
C ILE A 66 11.31 -16.46 25.70
N SER A 67 11.46 -15.40 24.91
CA SER A 67 12.40 -14.34 25.25
C SER A 67 12.04 -13.00 24.64
N THR A 68 12.39 -11.94 25.37
CA THR A 68 12.40 -10.57 24.85
C THR A 68 13.79 -10.22 24.33
N PRO A 69 13.94 -9.70 23.11
CA PRO A 69 15.25 -9.30 22.59
C PRO A 69 15.70 -7.99 23.26
N ALA A 70 16.90 -7.98 23.85
CA ALA A 70 17.47 -6.78 24.45
C ALA A 70 18.18 -5.86 23.42
N LYS A 71 18.82 -6.46 22.40
CA LYS A 71 19.60 -5.73 21.38
C LYS A 71 19.62 -6.44 20.03
N GLY A 72 19.99 -5.70 18.99
CA GLY A 72 20.18 -6.20 17.62
C GLY A 72 18.87 -6.36 16.83
N LYS A 73 18.98 -6.97 15.64
CA LYS A 73 17.91 -6.99 14.62
C LYS A 73 16.53 -7.34 15.17
N LYS A 74 16.42 -8.38 16.01
CA LYS A 74 15.14 -8.83 16.59
C LYS A 74 14.44 -7.73 17.40
N LYS A 75 15.21 -6.91 18.16
CA LYS A 75 14.68 -5.78 18.92
C LYS A 75 14.18 -4.67 17.98
N ASP A 76 14.92 -4.41 16.90
CA ASP A 76 14.50 -3.43 15.89
C ASP A 76 13.18 -3.85 15.23
N ILE A 77 12.99 -5.16 14.95
CA ILE A 77 11.72 -5.69 14.44
C ILE A 77 10.57 -5.42 15.43
N ILE A 78 10.74 -5.78 16.71
CA ILE A 78 9.70 -5.56 17.73
C ILE A 78 9.37 -4.08 17.87
N ASN A 79 10.37 -3.22 17.95
CA ASN A 79 10.16 -1.78 18.09
C ASN A 79 9.37 -1.22 16.89
N LEU A 80 9.66 -1.70 15.67
CA LEU A 80 8.90 -1.34 14.48
C LEU A 80 7.44 -1.82 14.57
N ILE A 81 7.20 -3.06 15.01
CA ILE A 81 5.85 -3.62 15.20
C ILE A 81 5.08 -2.78 16.22
N LEU A 82 5.65 -2.51 17.40
CA LEU A 82 5.00 -1.76 18.47
C LEU A 82 4.71 -0.32 18.04
N LYS A 83 5.63 0.33 17.32
CA LYS A 83 5.41 1.66 16.75
C LYS A 83 4.23 1.64 15.78
N ASN A 84 4.14 0.62 14.93
CA ASN A 84 3.04 0.46 13.98
C ASN A 84 1.71 0.21 14.69
N ILE A 85 1.66 -0.67 15.69
CA ILE A 85 0.46 -0.93 16.50
C ILE A 85 -0.01 0.36 17.17
N LYS A 86 0.91 1.12 17.77
CA LYS A 86 0.58 2.42 18.39
C LYS A 86 0.01 3.39 17.36
N LEU A 87 0.59 3.49 16.16
CA LEU A 87 0.07 4.35 15.10
C LEU A 87 -1.33 3.93 14.65
N ILE A 88 -1.58 2.62 14.50
CA ILE A 88 -2.91 2.08 14.17
C ILE A 88 -3.92 2.42 15.26
N HIS A 89 -3.59 2.20 16.53
CA HIS A 89 -4.49 2.48 17.66
C HIS A 89 -4.76 3.98 17.87
N THR A 90 -3.74 4.83 17.72
CA THR A 90 -3.86 6.25 18.07
C THR A 90 -4.38 7.10 16.90
N LYS A 91 -4.04 6.72 15.65
CA LYS A 91 -4.39 7.48 14.44
C LYS A 91 -5.38 6.76 13.52
N GLY A 92 -5.79 5.52 13.84
CA GLY A 92 -6.88 4.81 13.15
C GLY A 92 -6.55 4.33 11.73
N GLY A 93 -5.28 4.24 11.34
CA GLY A 93 -4.89 3.93 9.96
C GLY A 93 -3.58 3.17 9.83
N GLU A 94 -3.31 2.65 8.62
CA GLU A 94 -2.05 1.98 8.31
C GLU A 94 -0.86 2.96 8.50
N PRO A 95 0.24 2.58 9.17
CA PRO A 95 1.33 3.48 9.53
C PRO A 95 1.96 4.25 8.36
N GLY A 96 2.13 3.60 7.21
CA GLY A 96 2.61 4.23 5.98
C GLY A 96 1.63 5.26 5.41
N LEU A 97 0.32 5.02 5.50
CA LEU A 97 -0.70 5.99 5.10
C LEU A 97 -0.73 7.21 6.03
N VAL A 98 -0.61 6.99 7.32
CA VAL A 98 -0.46 8.07 8.31
C VAL A 98 0.78 8.91 8.00
N GLU A 99 1.90 8.24 7.71
CA GLU A 99 3.14 8.93 7.34
C GLU A 99 3.00 9.67 6.00
N LEU A 100 2.28 9.11 5.01
CA LEU A 100 1.98 9.80 3.76
C LEU A 100 1.18 11.07 3.98
N LYS A 101 0.16 11.03 4.86
CA LYS A 101 -0.60 12.23 5.23
C LYS A 101 0.32 13.32 5.74
N ASP A 102 1.17 12.98 6.71
CA ASP A 102 2.04 13.96 7.38
C ASP A 102 3.11 14.50 6.40
N ILE A 103 3.73 13.65 5.57
CA ILE A 103 4.79 14.05 4.61
C ILE A 103 4.23 14.91 3.47
N LEU A 104 3.06 14.55 2.93
CA LEU A 104 2.48 15.23 1.78
C LEU A 104 1.48 16.33 2.18
N ASN A 105 1.33 16.59 3.48
CA ASN A 105 0.38 17.55 4.05
C ASN A 105 -1.05 17.34 3.55
N LEU A 106 -1.51 16.07 3.54
CA LEU A 106 -2.85 15.72 3.07
C LEU A 106 -3.91 16.08 4.12
N PRO A 107 -5.12 16.48 3.69
CA PRO A 107 -6.20 16.84 4.61
C PRO A 107 -6.65 15.64 5.46
N VAL A 108 -6.65 14.44 4.86
CA VAL A 108 -7.08 13.19 5.49
C VAL A 108 -6.05 12.08 5.28
N ILE A 109 -6.16 10.99 6.03
CA ILE A 109 -5.35 9.78 5.79
C ILE A 109 -5.79 9.19 4.44
N PRO A 110 -4.86 8.93 3.51
CA PRO A 110 -5.21 8.46 2.17
C PRO A 110 -5.56 6.97 2.17
N ASN A 111 -6.76 6.62 2.64
CA ASN A 111 -7.22 5.24 2.74
C ASN A 111 -7.51 4.65 1.36
N VAL A 112 -8.06 5.44 0.44
CA VAL A 112 -8.30 5.08 -0.96
C VAL A 112 -7.31 5.81 -1.86
N ILE A 113 -6.43 5.05 -2.51
CA ILE A 113 -5.44 5.57 -3.46
C ILE A 113 -5.74 5.02 -4.86
N GLU A 114 -5.88 5.89 -5.86
CA GLU A 114 -5.95 5.49 -7.27
C GLU A 114 -4.66 5.88 -7.99
N CYS A 115 -3.97 4.90 -8.57
CA CYS A 115 -2.72 5.11 -9.29
C CYS A 115 -2.92 4.88 -10.80
N PHE A 116 -2.39 5.78 -11.63
CA PHE A 116 -2.58 5.80 -13.08
C PHE A 116 -1.25 5.70 -13.83
N ASP A 117 -1.21 4.91 -14.90
CA ASP A 117 -0.09 4.76 -15.83
C ASP A 117 -0.58 4.89 -17.27
N ILE A 118 0.20 5.51 -18.15
CA ILE A 118 -0.05 5.59 -19.59
C ILE A 118 0.99 4.75 -20.31
N SER A 119 0.52 3.78 -21.07
CA SER A 119 1.39 2.87 -21.82
C SER A 119 1.20 3.05 -23.33
N ASN A 120 2.25 3.56 -23.97
CA ASN A 120 2.29 3.83 -25.41
C ASN A 120 3.26 2.88 -26.09
N HIS A 121 2.75 1.80 -26.69
CA HIS A 121 3.57 0.82 -27.40
C HIS A 121 3.17 0.70 -28.89
N GLY A 122 3.48 1.71 -29.69
CA GLY A 122 3.26 1.72 -31.15
C GLY A 122 2.47 2.93 -31.64
N GLU A 123 2.15 2.95 -32.95
CA GLU A 123 1.39 4.04 -33.58
C GLU A 123 -0.13 3.92 -33.37
N ASP A 124 -0.67 2.72 -33.11
CA ASP A 124 -2.12 2.51 -33.25
C ASP A 124 -2.96 2.52 -31.96
N PHE A 125 -2.42 2.20 -30.77
CA PHE A 125 -3.23 2.13 -29.55
C PHE A 125 -2.49 2.52 -28.26
N ALA A 126 -2.81 3.71 -27.76
CA ALA A 126 -2.49 4.14 -26.40
C ALA A 126 -3.49 3.56 -25.39
N VAL A 127 -3.01 3.12 -24.24
CA VAL A 127 -3.85 2.63 -23.15
C VAL A 127 -3.44 3.24 -21.81
N GLY A 128 -4.43 3.74 -21.07
CA GLY A 128 -4.31 4.03 -19.66
C GLY A 128 -4.71 2.85 -18.77
N SER A 129 -3.94 2.62 -17.72
CA SER A 129 -4.26 1.66 -16.66
C SER A 129 -4.40 2.36 -15.33
N MET A 130 -5.30 1.86 -14.49
CA MET A 130 -5.47 2.32 -13.13
C MET A 130 -5.56 1.14 -12.16
N SER A 131 -4.76 1.19 -11.10
CA SER A 131 -4.93 0.34 -9.93
C SER A 131 -5.55 1.13 -8.78
N GLN A 132 -6.29 0.44 -7.93
CA GLN A 132 -6.87 1.01 -6.71
C GLN A 132 -6.27 0.31 -5.51
N PHE A 133 -5.93 1.08 -4.49
CA PHE A 133 -5.46 0.61 -3.20
C PHE A 133 -6.43 1.07 -2.11
N VAL A 134 -6.76 0.17 -1.19
CA VAL A 134 -7.60 0.45 -0.03
C VAL A 134 -6.82 0.03 1.21
N ASN A 135 -6.64 0.95 2.16
CA ASN A 135 -5.88 0.73 3.40
C ASN A 135 -4.45 0.21 3.12
N GLY A 136 -3.80 0.74 2.09
CA GLY A 136 -2.42 0.39 1.71
C GLY A 136 -2.29 -0.93 0.95
N GLN A 137 -3.40 -1.62 0.63
CA GLN A 137 -3.39 -2.91 -0.05
C GLN A 137 -4.10 -2.86 -1.41
N PRO A 138 -3.67 -3.68 -2.40
CA PRO A 138 -4.28 -3.67 -3.72
C PRO A 138 -5.74 -4.15 -3.71
N ASN A 139 -6.67 -3.31 -4.18
CA ASN A 139 -8.06 -3.66 -4.42
C ASN A 139 -8.32 -3.96 -5.91
N LYS A 140 -8.15 -5.23 -6.30
CA LYS A 140 -8.29 -5.67 -7.71
C LYS A 140 -9.67 -5.38 -8.32
N SER A 141 -10.74 -5.37 -7.50
CA SER A 141 -12.09 -5.06 -7.97
C SER A 141 -12.23 -3.60 -8.46
N GLY A 142 -11.39 -2.71 -7.94
CA GLY A 142 -11.32 -1.29 -8.32
C GLY A 142 -10.52 -1.00 -9.58
N TYR A 143 -9.80 -1.98 -10.15
CA TYR A 143 -8.88 -1.73 -11.26
C TYR A 143 -9.63 -1.38 -12.55
N ARG A 144 -9.11 -0.43 -13.32
CA ARG A 144 -9.73 0.02 -14.57
C ARG A 144 -8.72 0.15 -15.70
N LYS A 145 -9.20 -0.07 -16.92
CA LYS A 145 -8.44 0.10 -18.16
C LYS A 145 -9.16 1.08 -19.05
N PHE A 146 -8.39 1.90 -19.74
CA PHE A 146 -8.90 2.99 -20.55
C PHE A 146 -8.26 2.92 -21.92
N LYS A 147 -9.05 2.51 -22.92
CA LYS A 147 -8.69 2.75 -24.32
C LYS A 147 -8.79 4.26 -24.57
N ILE A 148 -7.70 4.87 -25.01
CA ILE A 148 -7.67 6.29 -25.41
C ILE A 148 -8.51 6.46 -26.67
N LYS A 149 -9.35 7.50 -26.72
CA LYS A 149 -10.31 7.72 -27.81
C LYS A 149 -10.13 9.03 -28.55
N THR A 150 -9.71 10.08 -27.85
CA THR A 150 -9.79 11.47 -28.34
C THR A 150 -8.43 12.08 -28.67
N VAL A 151 -7.35 11.40 -28.30
CA VAL A 151 -5.98 11.85 -28.54
C VAL A 151 -5.37 11.05 -29.69
N SER A 152 -4.94 11.77 -30.73
CA SER A 152 -4.19 11.22 -31.86
C SER A 152 -2.68 11.43 -31.64
N GLY A 153 -1.86 10.43 -31.98
CA GLY A 153 -0.41 10.51 -31.81
C GLY A 153 0.07 10.26 -30.37
N ARG A 154 1.35 10.55 -30.09
CA ARG A 154 2.00 10.30 -28.78
C ARG A 154 1.99 11.55 -27.91
N ASP A 155 0.82 11.94 -27.42
CA ASP A 155 0.68 12.99 -26.41
C ASP A 155 0.22 12.41 -25.06
N ASP A 156 1.20 11.97 -24.27
CA ASP A 156 0.97 11.37 -22.95
C ASP A 156 0.23 12.32 -21.99
N PHE A 157 0.40 13.64 -22.14
CA PHE A 157 -0.26 14.64 -21.30
C PHE A 157 -1.74 14.75 -21.63
N ALA A 158 -2.09 14.79 -22.91
CA ALA A 158 -3.48 14.76 -23.33
C ALA A 158 -4.15 13.43 -22.94
N MET A 159 -3.43 12.31 -23.06
CA MET A 159 -3.94 10.98 -22.70
C MET A 159 -4.24 10.85 -21.21
N ILE A 160 -3.33 11.29 -20.32
CA ILE A 160 -3.61 11.25 -18.89
C ILE A 160 -4.79 12.15 -18.53
N GLY A 161 -4.89 13.32 -19.17
CA GLY A 161 -6.04 14.22 -18.98
C GLY A 161 -7.36 13.57 -19.38
N GLU A 162 -7.41 12.89 -20.53
CA GLU A 162 -8.60 12.14 -20.98
C GLU A 162 -9.02 11.07 -19.95
N VAL A 163 -8.07 10.26 -19.48
CA VAL A 163 -8.31 9.15 -18.55
C VAL A 163 -8.85 9.66 -17.21
N ILE A 164 -8.19 10.66 -16.64
CA ILE A 164 -8.58 11.30 -15.37
C ILE A 164 -9.98 11.88 -15.50
N LYS A 165 -10.22 12.70 -16.54
CA LYS A 165 -11.54 13.31 -16.79
C LYS A 165 -12.63 12.24 -16.87
N ARG A 166 -12.43 11.19 -17.67
CA ARG A 166 -13.42 10.11 -17.85
C ARG A 166 -13.68 9.32 -16.58
N ARG A 167 -12.64 9.04 -15.77
CA ARG A 167 -12.79 8.30 -14.50
C ARG A 167 -13.65 9.09 -13.51
N TYR A 168 -13.28 10.33 -13.26
CA TYR A 168 -13.92 11.11 -12.21
C TYR A 168 -15.27 11.68 -12.63
N TYR A 169 -15.47 12.00 -13.91
CA TYR A 169 -16.81 12.34 -14.43
C TYR A 169 -17.80 11.20 -14.16
N ARG A 170 -17.41 9.95 -14.45
CA ARG A 170 -18.27 8.79 -14.20
C ARG A 170 -18.54 8.57 -12.70
N LEU A 171 -17.56 8.78 -11.83
CA LEU A 171 -17.78 8.67 -10.38
C LEU A 171 -18.78 9.71 -9.88
N LEU A 172 -18.69 10.94 -10.39
CA LEU A 172 -19.64 12.01 -10.09
C LEU A 172 -21.05 11.68 -10.60
N GLU A 173 -21.20 11.23 -11.84
CA GLU A 173 -22.50 10.82 -12.38
C GLU A 173 -23.15 9.69 -11.57
N GLN A 174 -22.33 8.80 -11.01
CA GLN A 174 -22.78 7.64 -10.23
C GLN A 174 -22.91 7.93 -8.73
N ASN A 175 -22.68 9.17 -8.28
CA ASN A 175 -22.60 9.53 -6.86
C ASN A 175 -21.75 8.56 -6.04
N SER A 176 -20.65 8.10 -6.63
CA SER A 176 -19.74 7.13 -6.01
C SER A 176 -18.64 7.85 -5.24
N GLU A 177 -18.05 7.15 -4.28
CA GLU A 177 -16.95 7.69 -3.47
C GLU A 177 -15.73 8.05 -4.35
N LEU A 178 -15.11 9.19 -4.01
CA LEU A 178 -13.87 9.68 -4.62
C LEU A 178 -12.66 9.16 -3.83
N PRO A 179 -11.49 8.98 -4.47
CA PRO A 179 -10.29 8.60 -3.75
C PRO A 179 -9.76 9.74 -2.89
N ASP A 180 -9.02 9.38 -1.84
CA ASP A 180 -8.34 10.34 -0.96
C ASP A 180 -7.02 10.86 -1.56
N LEU A 181 -6.39 10.06 -2.45
CA LEU A 181 -5.15 10.42 -3.12
C LEU A 181 -5.08 9.83 -4.53
N ILE A 182 -4.69 10.66 -5.49
CA ILE A 182 -4.45 10.28 -6.88
C ILE A 182 -2.94 10.27 -7.12
N VAL A 183 -2.42 9.18 -7.69
CA VAL A 183 -0.99 9.03 -8.00
C VAL A 183 -0.82 8.84 -9.51
N ILE A 184 -0.04 9.70 -10.14
CA ILE A 184 0.31 9.58 -11.56
C ILE A 184 1.71 8.96 -11.67
N ASP A 185 1.84 7.85 -12.39
CA ASP A 185 3.13 7.27 -12.75
C ASP A 185 3.79 8.13 -13.83
N GLY A 186 4.69 9.02 -13.38
CA GLY A 186 5.52 9.83 -14.23
C GLY A 186 5.69 11.28 -13.76
N GLY A 187 5.90 12.19 -14.70
CA GLY A 187 6.51 13.49 -14.43
C GLY A 187 5.54 14.64 -14.13
N LYS A 188 6.10 15.82 -13.82
CA LYS A 188 5.35 17.07 -13.58
C LYS A 188 4.39 17.47 -14.70
N GLY A 189 4.74 17.17 -15.95
CA GLY A 189 3.87 17.47 -17.11
C GLY A 189 2.55 16.69 -17.05
N GLN A 190 2.64 15.38 -16.77
CA GLN A 190 1.46 14.52 -16.60
C GLN A 190 0.66 14.92 -15.35
N LEU A 191 1.34 15.23 -14.25
CA LEU A 191 0.69 15.77 -13.05
C LEU A 191 -0.14 17.02 -13.37
N SER A 192 0.46 17.96 -14.10
CA SER A 192 -0.21 19.22 -14.47
C SER A 192 -1.44 18.98 -15.35
N ALA A 193 -1.38 18.02 -16.27
CA ALA A 193 -2.53 17.64 -17.10
C ALA A 193 -3.65 16.95 -16.29
N ALA A 194 -3.29 16.10 -15.33
CA ALA A 194 -4.25 15.49 -14.40
C ALA A 194 -4.95 16.55 -13.54
N ILE A 195 -4.20 17.50 -12.97
CA ILE A 195 -4.75 18.60 -12.16
C ILE A 195 -5.73 19.44 -12.97
N LYS A 196 -5.36 19.87 -14.18
CA LYS A 196 -6.28 20.63 -15.07
C LYS A 196 -7.58 19.88 -15.33
N SER A 197 -7.51 18.56 -15.47
CA SER A 197 -8.69 17.72 -15.74
C SER A 197 -9.59 17.58 -14.51
N LEU A 198 -9.02 17.52 -13.30
CA LEU A 198 -9.77 17.55 -12.04
C LEU A 198 -10.43 18.92 -11.81
N GLU A 199 -9.68 20.01 -12.04
CA GLU A 199 -10.19 21.39 -11.92
C GLU A 199 -11.36 21.65 -12.89
N ALA A 200 -11.28 21.12 -14.12
CA ALA A 200 -12.37 21.22 -15.10
C ALA A 200 -13.66 20.47 -14.67
N LEU A 201 -13.56 19.53 -13.73
CA LEU A 201 -14.69 18.84 -13.11
C LEU A 201 -15.12 19.49 -11.78
N GLY A 202 -14.48 20.59 -11.38
CA GLY A 202 -14.73 21.23 -10.08
C GLY A 202 -14.17 20.46 -8.87
N LEU A 203 -13.28 19.49 -9.10
CA LEU A 203 -12.72 18.64 -8.05
C LEU A 203 -11.40 19.20 -7.51
N LYS A 204 -11.25 19.20 -6.18
CA LYS A 204 -10.03 19.59 -5.46
C LYS A 204 -9.43 18.40 -4.70
N LEU A 205 -9.22 17.29 -5.41
CA LEU A 205 -8.66 16.07 -4.84
C LEU A 205 -7.12 16.15 -4.76
N PRO A 206 -6.49 15.62 -3.70
CA PRO A 206 -5.04 15.49 -3.66
C PRO A 206 -4.52 14.62 -4.81
N CYS A 207 -3.58 15.16 -5.58
CA CYS A 207 -2.98 14.46 -6.71
C CYS A 207 -1.48 14.73 -6.72
N ILE A 208 -0.69 13.66 -6.85
CA ILE A 208 0.77 13.68 -6.89
C ILE A 208 1.26 12.90 -8.10
N SER A 209 2.52 13.08 -8.47
CA SER A 209 3.19 12.13 -9.38
C SER A 209 4.42 11.51 -8.75
N LEU A 210 4.71 10.27 -9.13
CA LEU A 210 5.86 9.52 -8.68
C LEU A 210 6.77 9.26 -9.88
N ALA A 211 7.97 9.84 -9.87
CA ALA A 211 8.94 9.64 -10.94
C ALA A 211 9.81 8.39 -10.70
N LYS A 212 9.98 7.58 -11.74
CA LYS A 212 10.58 6.24 -11.67
C LYS A 212 12.07 6.20 -11.32
N GLU A 213 12.86 7.17 -11.77
CA GLU A 213 14.33 7.11 -11.62
C GLU A 213 14.79 7.29 -10.18
N ASN A 214 14.23 8.29 -9.49
CA ASN A 214 14.66 8.67 -8.14
C ASN A 214 13.59 8.46 -7.06
N GLU A 215 12.42 7.93 -7.41
CA GLU A 215 11.28 7.82 -6.49
C GLU A 215 10.86 9.18 -5.89
N GLU A 216 11.03 10.22 -6.70
CA GLU A 216 10.71 11.59 -6.35
C GLU A 216 9.20 11.81 -6.43
N VAL A 217 8.63 12.35 -5.36
CA VAL A 217 7.21 12.68 -5.30
C VAL A 217 7.03 14.15 -5.66
N TYR A 218 6.32 14.41 -6.76
CA TYR A 218 5.99 15.75 -7.18
C TYR A 218 4.61 16.15 -6.69
N LEU A 219 4.53 17.30 -6.04
CA LEU A 219 3.27 17.90 -5.60
C LEU A 219 2.84 19.01 -6.57
N PRO A 220 1.55 19.31 -6.65
CA PRO A 220 1.08 20.44 -7.44
C PRO A 220 1.65 21.75 -6.90
N LYS A 221 2.02 22.66 -7.80
CA LYS A 221 2.49 24.01 -7.46
C LYS A 221 3.79 24.08 -6.64
N THR A 222 4.52 22.97 -6.46
CA THR A 222 5.86 22.95 -5.86
C THR A 222 6.94 22.82 -6.93
N LYS A 223 8.05 23.55 -6.74
CA LYS A 223 9.19 23.49 -7.67
C LYS A 223 10.03 22.23 -7.42
N ASP A 224 10.25 21.89 -6.16
CA ASP A 224 11.12 20.78 -5.78
C ASP A 224 10.29 19.54 -5.40
N PRO A 225 10.77 18.33 -5.72
CA PRO A 225 10.13 17.09 -5.29
C PRO A 225 10.31 16.86 -3.80
N VAL A 226 9.37 16.14 -3.21
CA VAL A 226 9.51 15.58 -1.86
C VAL A 226 10.24 14.25 -1.97
N VAL A 227 11.40 14.17 -1.30
CA VAL A 227 12.21 12.95 -1.23
C VAL A 227 11.82 12.17 0.02
N ILE A 228 11.25 10.98 -0.18
CA ILE A 228 10.91 10.07 0.90
C ILE A 228 12.01 9.02 1.02
N ALA A 229 12.51 8.78 2.24
CA ALA A 229 13.55 7.77 2.45
C ALA A 229 13.06 6.36 2.06
N LYS A 230 13.88 5.60 1.31
CA LYS A 230 13.57 4.23 0.83
C LYS A 230 13.17 3.23 1.91
N SER A 231 13.59 3.47 3.16
CA SER A 231 13.24 2.64 4.30
C SER A 231 11.80 2.87 4.80
N LYS A 232 11.19 4.01 4.47
CA LYS A 232 9.88 4.40 5.01
C LYS A 232 8.73 3.57 4.42
N PRO A 233 7.77 3.13 5.24
CA PRO A 233 6.56 2.45 4.76
C PRO A 233 5.76 3.28 3.75
N SER A 234 5.68 4.60 3.94
CA SER A 234 4.96 5.52 3.05
C SER A 234 5.41 5.41 1.59
N LEU A 235 6.71 5.43 1.33
CA LEU A 235 7.24 5.31 -0.03
C LEU A 235 6.94 3.93 -0.64
N LYS A 236 7.03 2.88 0.16
CA LYS A 236 6.79 1.51 -0.32
C LYS A 236 5.34 1.30 -0.76
N ILE A 237 4.38 1.98 -0.15
CA ILE A 237 2.98 1.97 -0.59
C ILE A 237 2.86 2.62 -1.97
N LEU A 238 3.47 3.79 -2.18
CA LEU A 238 3.47 4.47 -3.47
C LEU A 238 4.16 3.64 -4.56
N GLN A 239 5.32 3.04 -4.25
CA GLN A 239 6.02 2.12 -5.15
C GLN A 239 5.16 0.91 -5.51
N HIS A 240 4.50 0.30 -4.52
CA HIS A 240 3.62 -0.84 -4.77
C HIS A 240 2.43 -0.47 -5.65
N ALA A 241 1.83 0.70 -5.42
CA ALA A 241 0.74 1.21 -6.26
C ALA A 241 1.19 1.44 -7.72
N ARG A 242 2.38 2.04 -7.91
CA ARG A 242 2.97 2.20 -9.24
C ARG A 242 3.23 0.86 -9.92
N ASP A 243 3.99 -0.01 -9.25
CA ASP A 243 4.43 -1.29 -9.81
C ASP A 243 3.22 -2.16 -10.20
N GLU A 244 2.15 -2.13 -9.40
CA GLU A 244 0.91 -2.85 -9.66
C GLU A 244 0.11 -2.25 -10.82
N THR A 245 0.07 -0.91 -10.94
CA THR A 245 -0.54 -0.21 -12.09
C THR A 245 0.20 -0.56 -13.38
N HIS A 246 1.53 -0.48 -13.36
CA HIS A 246 2.37 -0.81 -14.50
C HIS A 246 2.21 -2.29 -14.90
N ARG A 247 2.24 -3.21 -13.92
CA ARG A 247 1.99 -4.65 -14.14
C ARG A 247 0.63 -4.88 -14.81
N PHE A 248 -0.40 -4.17 -14.38
CA PHE A 248 -1.75 -4.28 -14.93
C PHE A 248 -1.85 -3.73 -16.36
N GLY A 249 -1.17 -2.63 -16.66
CA GLY A 249 -1.05 -2.05 -18.00
C GLY A 249 -0.33 -2.98 -18.99
N VAL A 250 0.85 -3.48 -18.60
CA VAL A 250 1.64 -4.42 -19.43
C VAL A 250 0.87 -5.69 -19.76
N ALA A 251 0.16 -6.27 -18.77
CA ALA A 251 -0.65 -7.46 -18.98
C ALA A 251 -1.74 -7.24 -20.03
N TYR A 252 -2.36 -6.06 -20.05
CA TYR A 252 -3.39 -5.72 -21.03
C TYR A 252 -2.85 -5.54 -22.44
N ASN A 253 -1.74 -4.84 -22.59
CA ASN A 253 -1.12 -4.64 -23.91
C ASN A 253 -0.74 -5.97 -24.56
N ARG A 254 -0.26 -6.94 -23.76
CA ARG A 254 -0.02 -8.32 -24.24
C ARG A 254 -1.31 -8.98 -24.73
N THR A 255 -2.43 -8.82 -24.02
CA THR A 255 -3.74 -9.36 -24.44
C THR A 255 -4.26 -8.73 -25.73
N ILE A 256 -4.19 -7.40 -25.87
CA ILE A 256 -4.62 -6.71 -27.10
C ILE A 256 -3.83 -7.21 -28.30
N ARG A 257 -2.49 -7.28 -28.19
CA ARG A 257 -1.62 -7.75 -29.28
C ARG A 257 -1.95 -9.18 -29.69
N LYS A 258 -2.19 -10.08 -28.72
CA LYS A 258 -2.56 -11.47 -28.99
C LYS A 258 -3.90 -11.60 -29.71
N ASN A 259 -4.86 -10.73 -29.39
CA ASN A 259 -6.18 -10.74 -30.01
C ASN A 259 -6.22 -10.11 -31.40
N GLN A 260 -5.21 -9.31 -31.79
CA GLN A 260 -5.09 -8.73 -33.13
C GLN A 260 -4.34 -9.61 -34.13
N ILE A 261 -3.64 -10.65 -33.66
CA ILE A 261 -2.94 -11.64 -34.51
C ILE A 261 -3.90 -12.78 -34.94
N LYS A 262 -5.19 -12.71 -34.56
CA LYS A 262 -6.26 -13.60 -35.04
C LYS A 262 -7.15 -12.85 -36.02
#